data_AF-T1A627-F1
#
_entry.id   AF-T1A627-F1
#
_cell.length_a   1.000
_cell.length_b   1.000
_cell.length_c   1.000
_cell.angle_alpha   90.00
_cell.angle_beta   90.00
_cell.angle_gamma   90.00
#
_symmetry.space_group_name_H-M   'P 1'
#
loop_
_entity.id
_entity.type
_entity.pdbx_description
1 polymer ?
#
loop_
_entity_poly.entity_id
_entity_poly.type
_entity_poly.pdbx_seq_one_letter_code
_entity_poly.pdbx_strand_id
1 'polypeptide(L)'
;MGADQLVASQLQGGRTVSGGNGPPGGIAELRVNGQVVARTAIRLDGTWQFRDVLLRGDERVEVALYQRFGAGTPVRIESVSVASSAQALPAGTIISYGGVGADGNPFDPAVGTHGLGGFYQLRYGLSQRWTLGGAVQRAGGQDYGIVNAVGGFGSLGTWGMTLGRNGSASAWSLSGNGQSKSLSWSGYAIQRGANYFPDYTAAFYGRYATYTAASYDRYATLNWNVRPDLGLTLSGRDAYDPIYGQPIRFVKPGFSWRPYASLGLSAQPDYFGNYAWNASWLPGAHDQVSLSSYSGVSQAQWQHSFSDGYSTTLAATHDGYLGTRYSALLSGMWRGPRPVLWTAGLLQGAVVSVICWMPRSRPCPGCPRTCRCKTTRSTPRFRALAGCWCSS
;
A
#
# COMPACT_ATOMS: atom_id res chain seq x y z
N MET A 1 2.15 -13.45 -14.75
CA MET A 1 1.22 -12.29 -14.80
C MET A 1 -0.15 -12.87 -15.13
N GLY A 2 -1.24 -12.49 -14.43
CA GLY A 2 -2.54 -13.15 -14.61
C GLY A 2 -3.22 -12.78 -15.92
N ALA A 3 -3.72 -13.78 -16.66
CA ALA A 3 -4.40 -13.65 -17.96
C ALA A 3 -5.78 -12.96 -17.87
N ASP A 4 -6.27 -12.67 -16.66
CA ASP A 4 -7.66 -12.25 -16.41
C ASP A 4 -7.82 -10.73 -16.25
N GLN A 5 -6.79 -9.96 -16.62
CA GLN A 5 -6.82 -8.52 -16.48
C GLN A 5 -7.64 -7.89 -17.62
N LEU A 6 -8.58 -7.01 -17.27
CA LEU A 6 -9.25 -6.18 -18.26
C LEU A 6 -8.25 -5.21 -18.90
N VAL A 7 -7.81 -5.48 -20.13
CA VAL A 7 -7.02 -4.55 -20.97
C VAL A 7 -7.74 -3.19 -21.07
N ALA A 8 -9.08 -3.19 -21.00
CA ALA A 8 -9.91 -1.99 -20.93
C ALA A 8 -9.60 -1.04 -19.76
N SER A 9 -9.06 -1.53 -18.62
CA SER A 9 -8.64 -0.66 -17.51
C SER A 9 -7.17 -0.22 -17.58
N GLN A 10 -6.33 -0.88 -18.40
CA GLN A 10 -4.88 -0.65 -18.47
C GLN A 10 -4.45 0.62 -19.21
N LEU A 11 -5.28 1.20 -20.09
CA LEU A 11 -4.87 2.39 -20.85
C LEU A 11 -5.00 3.69 -20.06
N GLN A 12 -5.16 3.61 -18.74
CA GLN A 12 -4.62 4.66 -17.89
C GLN A 12 -3.10 4.50 -17.93
N GLY A 13 -2.45 5.20 -18.87
CA GLY A 13 -1.00 5.35 -18.90
C GLY A 13 -0.47 5.60 -17.50
N GLY A 14 0.74 5.11 -17.23
CA GLY A 14 1.27 5.01 -15.88
C GLY A 14 0.94 6.25 -15.04
N ARG A 15 0.29 6.03 -13.90
CA ARG A 15 -0.32 7.11 -13.14
C ARG A 15 0.71 7.78 -12.26
N THR A 16 0.61 9.10 -12.21
CA THR A 16 1.36 9.85 -11.20
C THR A 16 0.60 9.77 -9.87
N VAL A 17 1.22 9.16 -8.86
CA VAL A 17 0.78 9.19 -7.47
C VAL A 17 1.67 10.18 -6.72
N SER A 18 1.09 11.26 -6.22
CA SER A 18 1.84 12.33 -5.54
C SER A 18 1.10 12.82 -4.31
N GLY A 19 1.85 13.30 -3.34
CA GLY A 19 1.32 13.95 -2.15
C GLY A 19 2.32 14.96 -1.58
N GLY A 20 1.91 15.57 -0.47
CA GLY A 20 2.67 16.62 0.21
C GLY A 20 2.73 16.39 1.72
N ASN A 21 3.37 17.30 2.43
CA ASN A 21 3.52 17.26 3.89
C ASN A 21 4.23 16.01 4.43
N GLY A 22 5.01 15.30 3.60
CA GLY A 22 5.84 14.19 4.05
C GLY A 22 7.04 14.69 4.86
N PRO A 23 7.67 13.85 5.70
CA PRO A 23 8.91 14.23 6.39
C PRO A 23 10.00 14.63 5.39
N PRO A 24 10.52 15.87 5.42
CA PRO A 24 11.57 16.31 4.51
C PRO A 24 12.79 15.40 4.52
N GLY A 25 13.25 14.97 3.33
CA GLY A 25 14.36 14.03 3.18
C GLY A 25 14.05 12.60 3.63
N GLY A 26 12.79 12.30 3.98
CA GLY A 26 12.30 10.97 4.34
C GLY A 26 12.11 10.05 3.12
N ILE A 27 11.40 8.95 3.34
CA ILE A 27 11.10 7.96 2.29
C ILE A 27 9.58 7.81 2.18
N ALA A 28 9.05 7.89 0.96
CA ALA A 28 7.70 7.46 0.65
C ALA A 28 7.77 6.05 0.05
N GLU A 29 6.92 5.16 0.56
CA GLU A 29 6.79 3.78 0.09
C GLU A 29 5.40 3.57 -0.50
N LEU A 30 5.34 3.30 -1.80
CA LEU A 30 4.11 2.96 -2.48
C LEU A 30 3.79 1.49 -2.23
N ARG A 31 2.58 1.26 -1.71
CA ARG A 31 2.03 -0.05 -1.47
C ARG A 31 0.81 -0.27 -2.34
N VAL A 32 0.78 -1.41 -3.02
CA VAL A 32 -0.36 -1.86 -3.82
C VAL A 32 -0.82 -3.19 -3.24
N ASN A 33 -2.07 -3.26 -2.78
CA ASN A 33 -2.64 -4.42 -2.09
C ASN A 33 -1.81 -4.87 -0.86
N GLY A 34 -1.23 -3.90 -0.14
CA GLY A 34 -0.39 -4.14 1.03
C GLY A 34 1.04 -4.60 0.72
N GLN A 35 1.39 -4.80 -0.55
CA GLN A 35 2.76 -5.12 -0.98
C GLN A 35 3.51 -3.87 -1.43
N VAL A 36 4.79 -3.78 -1.06
CA VAL A 36 5.67 -2.69 -1.49
C VAL A 36 5.99 -2.86 -2.96
N VAL A 37 5.62 -1.87 -3.78
CA VAL A 37 5.88 -1.88 -5.22
C VAL A 37 6.91 -0.85 -5.65
N ALA A 38 7.06 0.25 -4.92
CA ALA A 38 8.04 1.29 -5.21
C ALA A 38 8.41 2.09 -3.96
N ARG A 39 9.58 2.73 -3.99
CA ARG A 39 10.06 3.67 -2.97
C ARG A 39 10.65 4.91 -3.63
N THR A 40 10.43 6.08 -3.05
CA THR A 40 11.03 7.34 -3.50
C THR A 40 11.43 8.21 -2.31
N ALA A 41 12.42 9.08 -2.50
CA ALA A 41 12.79 10.05 -1.48
C ALA A 41 11.79 11.20 -1.44
N ILE A 42 11.42 11.63 -0.23
CA ILE A 42 10.60 12.83 -0.02
C ILE A 42 11.52 14.03 -0.15
N ARG A 43 11.13 14.99 -1.00
CA ARG A 43 11.89 16.23 -1.22
C ARG A 43 11.97 17.07 0.06
N LEU A 44 12.89 18.03 0.08
CA LEU A 44 13.09 18.91 1.24
C LEU A 44 11.89 19.82 1.52
N ASP A 45 11.04 20.06 0.53
CA ASP A 45 9.76 20.77 0.65
C ASP A 45 8.61 19.85 1.12
N GLY A 46 8.89 18.58 1.43
CA GLY A 46 7.90 17.60 1.88
C GLY A 46 7.06 16.99 0.76
N THR A 47 7.33 17.32 -0.51
CA THR A 47 6.63 16.75 -1.66
C THR A 47 7.24 15.42 -2.09
N TRP A 48 6.41 14.52 -2.63
CA TRP A 48 6.84 13.23 -3.15
C TRP A 48 6.00 12.83 -4.36
N GLN A 49 6.58 12.04 -5.26
CA GLN A 49 5.96 11.66 -6.51
C GLN A 49 6.45 10.29 -6.98
N PHE A 50 5.51 9.40 -7.30
CA PHE A 50 5.71 8.20 -8.09
C PHE A 50 5.13 8.46 -9.46
N ARG A 51 5.94 8.33 -10.51
CA ARG A 51 5.49 8.45 -11.89
C ARG A 51 5.24 7.07 -12.45
N ASP A 52 4.41 7.02 -13.47
CA ASP A 52 4.19 5.82 -14.27
C ASP A 52 3.75 4.58 -13.48
N VAL A 53 3.02 4.79 -12.37
CA VAL A 53 2.50 3.70 -11.56
C VAL A 53 1.42 2.97 -12.34
N LEU A 54 1.72 1.74 -12.72
CA LEU A 54 0.75 0.83 -13.35
C LEU A 54 -0.24 0.37 -12.29
N LEU A 55 -1.44 0.96 -12.33
CA LEU A 55 -2.59 0.56 -11.54
C LEU A 55 -3.64 -0.02 -12.50
N ARG A 56 -4.12 -1.21 -12.19
CA ARG A 56 -5.13 -1.99 -12.91
C ARG A 56 -6.57 -1.54 -12.59
N GLY A 57 -6.74 -0.64 -11.62
CA GLY A 57 -7.95 0.15 -11.35
C GLY A 57 -8.76 -0.31 -10.14
N ASP A 58 -8.47 -1.50 -9.60
CA ASP A 58 -9.11 -2.04 -8.40
C ASP A 58 -8.11 -2.24 -7.24
N GLU A 59 -6.84 -1.92 -7.46
CA GLU A 59 -5.85 -2.13 -6.42
C GLU A 59 -5.89 -1.05 -5.35
N ARG A 60 -5.53 -1.52 -4.16
CA ARG A 60 -5.49 -0.73 -2.94
C ARG A 60 -4.16 -0.01 -2.91
N VAL A 61 -4.19 1.30 -3.12
CA VAL A 61 -2.98 2.11 -3.15
C VAL A 61 -2.85 2.87 -1.84
N GLU A 62 -1.78 2.59 -1.10
CA GLU A 62 -1.39 3.34 0.08
C GLU A 62 0.02 3.86 -0.11
N VAL A 63 0.32 5.01 0.49
CA VAL A 63 1.68 5.52 0.60
C VAL A 63 2.04 5.62 2.06
N ALA A 64 2.99 4.77 2.46
CA ALA A 64 3.58 4.78 3.79
C ALA A 64 4.76 5.76 3.81
N LEU A 65 4.69 6.75 4.69
CA LEU A 65 5.70 7.81 4.81
C LEU A 65 6.60 7.53 6.01
N TYR A 66 7.90 7.62 5.78
CA TYR A 66 8.96 7.31 6.73
C TYR A 66 9.88 8.50 6.94
N GLN A 67 10.45 8.63 8.15
CA GLN A 67 11.55 9.55 8.42
C GLN A 67 12.85 9.04 7.80
N ARG A 68 13.77 9.96 7.45
CA ARG A 68 15.05 9.69 6.77
C ARG A 68 15.92 8.65 7.48
N PHE A 69 15.91 8.68 8.81
CA PHE A 69 16.71 7.82 9.68
C PHE A 69 15.84 6.96 10.61
N GLY A 70 14.58 6.69 10.24
CA GLY A 70 13.65 5.88 11.03
C GLY A 70 13.89 4.38 10.88
N ALA A 71 13.58 3.59 11.92
CA ALA A 71 13.90 2.15 11.98
C ALA A 71 12.78 1.25 11.41
N GLY A 72 12.02 1.75 10.43
CA GLY A 72 11.10 0.93 9.64
C GLY A 72 9.61 1.00 10.02
N THR A 73 9.18 1.92 10.88
CA THR A 73 7.75 2.22 11.09
C THR A 73 7.32 3.48 10.31
N PRO A 74 6.17 3.44 9.60
CA PRO A 74 5.67 4.62 8.93
C PRO A 74 5.17 5.63 9.96
N VAL A 75 5.52 6.90 9.78
CA VAL A 75 4.99 8.02 10.58
C VAL A 75 3.59 8.42 10.15
N ARG A 76 3.23 8.13 8.90
CA ARG A 76 1.89 8.36 8.35
C ARG A 76 1.62 7.39 7.21
N ILE A 77 0.38 6.95 7.07
CA ILE A 77 -0.09 6.18 5.91
C ILE A 77 -1.19 7.00 5.26
N GLU A 78 -1.02 7.27 3.96
CA GLU A 78 -1.99 8.00 3.16
C GLU A 78 -2.66 7.04 2.19
N SER A 79 -3.99 6.96 2.23
CA SER A 79 -4.74 6.24 1.22
C SER A 79 -4.82 7.07 -0.05
N VAL A 80 -4.47 6.45 -1.18
CA VAL A 80 -4.55 7.09 -2.49
C VAL A 80 -5.84 6.63 -3.14
N SER A 81 -6.82 7.53 -3.21
CA SER A 81 -8.03 7.28 -3.98
C SER A 81 -7.74 7.44 -5.47
N VAL A 82 -8.06 6.43 -6.27
CA VAL A 82 -8.17 6.56 -7.73
C VAL A 82 -9.30 7.53 -8.04
N ALA A 83 -8.96 8.74 -8.47
CA ALA A 83 -9.96 9.76 -8.80
C ALA A 83 -10.71 9.38 -10.08
N SER A 84 -12.04 9.29 -9.99
CA SER A 84 -12.94 9.06 -11.14
C SER A 84 -12.83 10.19 -12.18
N SER A 85 -12.36 11.38 -11.78
CA SER A 85 -12.13 12.52 -12.67
C SER A 85 -11.13 12.25 -13.80
N ALA A 86 -10.18 11.33 -13.61
CA ALA A 86 -9.22 10.96 -14.66
C ALA A 86 -9.89 10.26 -15.87
N GLN A 87 -11.15 9.86 -15.74
CA GLN A 87 -11.93 9.24 -16.81
C GLN A 87 -12.91 10.23 -17.47
N ALA A 88 -13.06 11.45 -16.94
CA ALA A 88 -13.92 12.47 -17.52
C ALA A 88 -13.34 13.04 -18.83
N LEU A 89 -14.21 13.31 -19.79
CA LEU A 89 -13.89 13.92 -21.08
C LEU A 89 -14.64 15.25 -21.23
N PRO A 90 -14.05 16.23 -21.94
CA PRO A 90 -14.77 17.42 -22.36
C PRO A 90 -16.01 17.06 -23.20
N ALA A 91 -17.02 17.91 -23.16
CA ALA A 91 -18.24 17.74 -23.95
C ALA A 91 -17.93 17.61 -25.45
N GLY A 92 -18.54 16.63 -26.12
CA GLY A 92 -18.34 16.35 -27.54
C GLY A 92 -17.08 15.51 -27.86
N THR A 93 -16.17 15.29 -26.90
CA THR A 93 -14.95 14.52 -27.13
C THR A 93 -15.24 13.02 -27.14
N ILE A 94 -14.71 12.33 -28.14
CA ILE A 94 -14.74 10.87 -28.25
C ILE A 94 -13.31 10.34 -28.14
N ILE A 95 -13.13 9.32 -27.30
CA ILE A 95 -11.95 8.45 -27.32
C ILE A 95 -12.42 7.05 -27.67
N SER A 96 -11.99 6.55 -28.83
CA SER A 96 -12.15 5.15 -29.21
C SER A 96 -10.78 4.49 -29.34
N TYR A 97 -10.72 3.23 -28.94
CA TYR A 97 -9.53 2.41 -29.13
C TYR A 97 -9.93 0.95 -29.22
N GLY A 98 -9.16 0.17 -29.95
CA GLY A 98 -9.34 -1.27 -29.99
C GLY A 98 -8.07 -1.95 -30.45
N GLY A 99 -8.02 -3.25 -30.19
CA GLY A 99 -6.92 -4.11 -30.58
C GLY A 99 -7.41 -5.52 -30.79
N VAL A 100 -6.72 -6.25 -31.65
CA VAL A 100 -6.95 -7.67 -31.93
C VAL A 100 -5.61 -8.37 -31.89
N GLY A 101 -5.57 -9.61 -31.42
CA GLY A 101 -4.32 -10.35 -31.26
C GLY A 101 -4.53 -11.74 -30.68
N ALA A 102 -3.47 -12.32 -30.14
CA ALA A 102 -3.59 -13.55 -29.36
C ALA A 102 -4.06 -13.20 -27.94
N ASP A 103 -4.99 -13.98 -27.39
CA ASP A 103 -5.36 -13.94 -25.98
C ASP A 103 -4.29 -14.67 -25.16
N GLY A 104 -3.70 -14.00 -24.17
CA GLY A 104 -2.57 -14.50 -23.39
C GLY A 104 -1.20 -14.01 -23.90
N ASN A 105 -0.14 -14.74 -23.56
CA ASN A 105 1.22 -14.40 -23.96
C ASN A 105 1.89 -15.60 -24.65
N PRO A 106 2.11 -15.57 -25.97
CA PRO A 106 2.73 -16.68 -26.70
C PRO A 106 4.18 -16.95 -26.29
N PHE A 107 4.84 -16.01 -25.59
CA PHE A 107 6.23 -16.12 -25.16
C PHE A 107 6.38 -16.52 -23.68
N ASP A 108 5.28 -16.64 -22.94
CA ASP A 108 5.29 -17.10 -21.54
C ASP A 108 4.53 -18.43 -21.43
N PRO A 109 5.24 -19.58 -21.34
CA PRO A 109 4.61 -20.89 -21.24
C PRO A 109 3.70 -21.06 -20.03
N ALA A 110 3.87 -20.25 -18.97
CA ALA A 110 3.02 -20.30 -17.78
C ALA A 110 1.67 -19.60 -17.99
N VAL A 111 1.56 -18.73 -19.01
CA VAL A 111 0.33 -18.04 -19.39
C VAL A 111 -0.30 -18.69 -20.62
N GLY A 112 0.52 -19.09 -21.60
CA GLY A 112 0.07 -19.70 -22.85
C GLY A 112 -0.77 -18.77 -23.73
N THR A 113 -1.40 -19.34 -24.76
CA THR A 113 -2.37 -18.64 -25.63
C THR A 113 -3.74 -19.30 -25.53
N HIS A 114 -4.79 -18.49 -25.47
CA HIS A 114 -6.19 -18.92 -25.40
C HIS A 114 -6.93 -18.71 -26.74
N GLY A 115 -6.19 -18.56 -27.83
CA GLY A 115 -6.72 -18.31 -29.17
C GLY A 115 -6.73 -16.84 -29.55
N LEU A 116 -7.70 -16.42 -30.36
CA LEU A 116 -7.87 -15.03 -30.80
C LEU A 116 -8.50 -14.20 -29.67
N GLY A 117 -7.78 -13.17 -29.25
CA GLY A 117 -8.23 -12.14 -28.32
C GLY A 117 -8.49 -10.81 -29.01
N GLY A 118 -9.20 -9.93 -28.32
CA GLY A 118 -9.43 -8.59 -28.81
C GLY A 118 -10.18 -7.74 -27.79
N PHE A 119 -10.09 -6.43 -27.94
CA PHE A 119 -10.79 -5.48 -27.11
C PHE A 119 -11.21 -4.26 -27.93
N TYR A 120 -12.30 -3.64 -27.51
CA TYR A 120 -12.74 -2.36 -28.04
C TYR A 120 -13.30 -1.53 -26.89
N GLN A 121 -12.98 -0.25 -26.88
CA GLN A 121 -13.49 0.72 -25.93
C GLN A 121 -13.90 1.99 -26.63
N LEU A 122 -14.98 2.56 -26.12
CA LEU A 122 -15.49 3.87 -26.48
C LEU A 122 -15.72 4.67 -25.20
N ARG A 123 -15.33 5.94 -25.22
CA ARG A 123 -15.71 6.94 -24.21
C ARG A 123 -16.18 8.20 -24.91
N TYR A 124 -17.26 8.78 -24.43
CA TYR A 124 -17.89 9.96 -24.98
C TYR A 124 -18.20 10.96 -23.87
N GLY A 125 -17.68 12.18 -23.99
CA GLY A 125 -18.06 13.31 -23.15
C GLY A 125 -19.44 13.81 -23.56
N LEU A 126 -20.49 13.25 -22.98
CA LEU A 126 -21.88 13.63 -23.27
C LEU A 126 -22.16 15.11 -22.95
N SER A 127 -21.56 15.64 -21.90
CA SER A 127 -21.69 17.04 -21.50
C SER A 127 -20.48 17.49 -20.66
N GLN A 128 -20.47 18.75 -20.23
CA GLN A 128 -19.46 19.27 -19.30
C GLN A 128 -19.46 18.56 -17.93
N ARG A 129 -20.52 17.79 -17.62
CA ARG A 129 -20.64 17.05 -16.34
C ARG A 129 -20.57 15.55 -16.50
N TRP A 130 -20.86 15.02 -17.68
CA TRP A 130 -21.08 13.59 -17.88
C TRP A 130 -20.18 13.05 -18.96
N THR A 131 -19.50 11.96 -18.64
CA THR A 131 -18.81 11.09 -19.59
C THR A 131 -19.37 9.69 -19.49
N LEU A 132 -19.71 9.10 -20.62
CA LEU A 132 -20.16 7.72 -20.72
C LEU A 132 -19.10 6.91 -21.43
N GLY A 133 -18.97 5.64 -21.06
CA GLY A 133 -18.06 4.73 -21.71
C GLY A 133 -18.58 3.31 -21.74
N GLY A 134 -18.01 2.53 -22.64
CA GLY A 134 -18.25 1.11 -22.73
C GLY A 134 -17.02 0.44 -23.29
N ALA A 135 -16.75 -0.77 -22.82
CA ALA A 135 -15.71 -1.59 -23.38
C ALA A 135 -16.15 -3.05 -23.44
N VAL A 136 -15.71 -3.74 -24.47
CA VAL A 136 -15.83 -5.18 -24.62
C VAL A 136 -14.44 -5.76 -24.84
N GLN A 137 -14.19 -6.94 -24.30
CA GLN A 137 -12.93 -7.62 -24.54
C GLN A 137 -13.06 -9.14 -24.35
N ARG A 138 -12.18 -9.87 -25.02
CA ARG A 138 -11.93 -11.28 -24.75
C ARG A 138 -10.56 -11.44 -24.09
N ALA A 139 -10.52 -12.03 -22.91
CA ALA A 139 -9.30 -12.30 -22.14
C ALA A 139 -9.46 -13.59 -21.33
N GLY A 140 -8.42 -14.42 -21.27
CA GLY A 140 -8.47 -15.71 -20.56
C GLY A 140 -9.55 -16.66 -21.11
N GLY A 141 -9.87 -16.57 -22.41
CA GLY A 141 -10.97 -17.31 -23.04
C GLY A 141 -12.38 -16.81 -22.67
N GLN A 142 -12.49 -15.73 -21.90
CA GLN A 142 -13.75 -15.18 -21.41
C GLN A 142 -14.11 -13.85 -22.08
N ASP A 143 -15.41 -13.60 -22.27
CA ASP A 143 -15.92 -12.33 -22.78
C ASP A 143 -16.36 -11.41 -21.66
N TYR A 144 -15.74 -10.25 -21.59
CA TYR A 144 -16.08 -9.20 -20.65
C TYR A 144 -16.73 -8.02 -21.38
N GLY A 145 -17.80 -7.52 -20.81
CA GLY A 145 -18.43 -6.26 -21.21
C GLY A 145 -18.56 -5.34 -20.01
N ILE A 146 -18.17 -4.08 -20.17
CA ILE A 146 -18.37 -3.04 -19.16
C ILE A 146 -19.05 -1.82 -19.77
N VAL A 147 -19.85 -1.14 -18.96
CA VAL A 147 -20.32 0.22 -19.20
C VAL A 147 -19.96 1.07 -18.00
N ASN A 148 -19.52 2.29 -18.24
CA ASN A 148 -19.14 3.22 -17.20
C ASN A 148 -19.74 4.61 -17.43
N ALA A 149 -19.94 5.33 -16.33
CA ALA A 149 -20.39 6.70 -16.32
C ALA A 149 -19.62 7.48 -15.28
N VAL A 150 -19.17 8.68 -15.63
CA VAL A 150 -18.46 9.61 -14.75
C VAL A 150 -19.23 10.92 -14.72
N GLY A 151 -19.54 11.40 -13.52
CA GLY A 151 -20.34 12.58 -13.25
C GLY A 151 -19.65 13.55 -12.30
N GLY A 152 -19.61 14.84 -12.65
CA GLY A 152 -19.16 15.92 -11.77
C GLY A 152 -20.32 16.69 -11.12
N PHE A 153 -20.30 16.82 -9.78
CA PHE A 153 -21.41 17.34 -8.97
C PHE A 153 -20.98 18.49 -8.03
N GLY A 154 -20.03 19.31 -8.45
CA GLY A 154 -19.58 20.48 -7.69
C GLY A 154 -18.97 20.07 -6.33
N SER A 155 -19.54 20.57 -5.22
CA SER A 155 -19.08 20.23 -3.86
C SER A 155 -19.32 18.77 -3.47
N LEU A 156 -20.25 18.08 -4.17
CA LEU A 156 -20.44 16.64 -4.08
C LEU A 156 -19.42 15.87 -4.92
N GLY A 157 -18.38 16.54 -5.42
CA GLY A 157 -17.21 15.90 -6.01
C GLY A 157 -17.48 15.25 -7.36
N THR A 158 -16.58 14.34 -7.73
CA THR A 158 -16.71 13.52 -8.94
C THR A 158 -17.04 12.10 -8.54
N TRP A 159 -17.99 11.50 -9.24
CA TRP A 159 -18.39 10.11 -9.08
C TRP A 159 -18.19 9.34 -10.38
N GLY A 160 -17.82 8.08 -10.27
CA GLY A 160 -17.67 7.15 -11.36
C GLY A 160 -18.38 5.86 -11.01
N MET A 161 -19.16 5.32 -11.94
CA MET A 161 -19.83 4.04 -11.80
C MET A 161 -19.43 3.14 -12.96
N THR A 162 -19.20 1.86 -12.69
CA THR A 162 -18.98 0.84 -13.71
C THR A 162 -19.89 -0.34 -13.44
N LEU A 163 -20.52 -0.85 -14.49
CA LEU A 163 -21.24 -2.11 -14.50
C LEU A 163 -20.51 -3.05 -15.44
N GLY A 164 -20.29 -4.29 -15.02
CA GLY A 164 -19.56 -5.30 -15.78
C GLY A 164 -20.31 -6.62 -15.84
N ARG A 165 -20.11 -7.35 -16.94
CA ARG A 165 -20.58 -8.72 -17.14
C ARG A 165 -19.48 -9.60 -17.69
N ASN A 166 -19.50 -10.85 -17.25
CA ASN A 166 -18.73 -11.95 -17.81
C ASN A 166 -19.65 -13.19 -17.83
N GLY A 167 -20.10 -13.60 -19.01
CA GLY A 167 -21.14 -14.63 -19.13
C GLY A 167 -22.37 -14.33 -18.27
N SER A 168 -22.69 -15.21 -17.32
CA SER A 168 -23.78 -15.04 -16.34
C SER A 168 -23.37 -14.26 -15.08
N ALA A 169 -22.07 -14.03 -14.85
CA ALA A 169 -21.57 -13.28 -13.72
C ALA A 169 -21.63 -11.77 -13.99
N SER A 170 -21.82 -10.99 -12.93
CA SER A 170 -21.85 -9.52 -13.01
C SER A 170 -21.00 -8.89 -11.91
N ALA A 171 -20.53 -7.68 -12.18
CA ALA A 171 -19.83 -6.86 -11.21
C ALA A 171 -20.32 -5.41 -11.32
N TRP A 172 -20.17 -4.67 -10.24
CA TRP A 172 -20.34 -3.24 -10.25
C TRP A 172 -19.31 -2.55 -9.37
N SER A 173 -18.97 -1.32 -9.73
CA SER A 173 -18.19 -0.43 -8.88
C SER A 173 -18.78 0.96 -8.89
N LEU A 174 -18.65 1.65 -7.76
CA LEU A 174 -18.95 3.06 -7.58
C LEU A 174 -17.75 3.66 -6.86
N SER A 175 -17.21 4.77 -7.34
CA SER A 175 -16.10 5.48 -6.70
C SER A 175 -16.32 6.97 -6.79
N GLY A 176 -15.99 7.69 -5.73
CA GLY A 176 -16.09 9.13 -5.73
C GLY A 176 -15.13 9.80 -4.77
N ASN A 177 -14.88 11.07 -5.04
CA ASN A 177 -14.12 11.94 -4.16
C ASN A 177 -14.58 13.38 -4.32
N GLY A 178 -14.53 14.14 -3.24
CA GLY A 178 -14.94 15.54 -3.23
C GLY A 178 -14.35 16.32 -2.08
N GLN A 179 -14.38 17.64 -2.22
CA GLN A 179 -13.93 18.56 -1.19
C GLN A 179 -14.86 19.76 -1.17
N SER A 180 -15.24 20.18 0.03
CA SER A 180 -16.02 21.37 0.30
C SER A 180 -15.46 22.05 1.54
N LYS A 181 -14.80 23.20 1.34
CA LYS A 181 -14.16 23.97 2.42
C LYS A 181 -13.20 23.09 3.25
N SER A 182 -13.50 22.90 4.52
CA SER A 182 -12.72 22.10 5.48
C SER A 182 -13.02 20.61 5.43
N LEU A 183 -14.05 20.18 4.69
CA LEU A 183 -14.43 18.78 4.57
C LEU A 183 -13.90 18.20 3.26
N SER A 184 -13.28 17.03 3.31
CA SER A 184 -12.99 16.23 2.13
C SER A 184 -13.45 14.80 2.36
N TRP A 185 -13.81 14.11 1.30
CA TRP A 185 -14.22 12.73 1.38
C TRP A 185 -13.76 11.98 0.13
N SER A 186 -13.54 10.68 0.30
CA SER A 186 -13.30 9.77 -0.80
C SER A 186 -13.85 8.41 -0.44
N GLY A 187 -14.26 7.64 -1.43
CA GLY A 187 -14.73 6.30 -1.18
C GLY A 187 -15.00 5.53 -2.45
N TYR A 188 -15.12 4.23 -2.27
CA TYR A 188 -15.55 3.33 -3.32
C TYR A 188 -16.34 2.17 -2.74
N ALA A 189 -17.12 1.54 -3.60
CA ALA A 189 -17.81 0.29 -3.35
C ALA A 189 -17.67 -0.57 -4.60
N ILE A 190 -17.20 -1.80 -4.43
CA ILE A 190 -17.05 -2.78 -5.48
C ILE A 190 -17.79 -4.04 -5.05
N GLN A 191 -18.51 -4.64 -5.98
CA GLN A 191 -19.18 -5.94 -5.81
C GLN A 191 -18.90 -6.78 -7.04
N ARG A 192 -18.55 -8.05 -6.81
CA ARG A 192 -18.36 -9.04 -7.86
C ARG A 192 -19.18 -10.27 -7.54
N GLY A 193 -19.93 -10.76 -8.52
CA GLY A 193 -20.59 -12.05 -8.45
C GLY A 193 -19.60 -13.20 -8.44
N ALA A 194 -20.06 -14.36 -8.00
CA ALA A 194 -19.31 -15.61 -8.11
C ALA A 194 -18.88 -15.84 -9.57
N ASN A 195 -17.68 -16.37 -9.77
CA ASN A 195 -17.10 -16.66 -11.09
C ASN A 195 -17.02 -15.45 -12.04
N TYR A 196 -17.04 -14.20 -11.55
CA TYR A 196 -16.80 -13.05 -12.43
C TYR A 196 -15.37 -13.09 -13.03
N PHE A 197 -14.41 -13.66 -12.29
CA PHE A 197 -13.07 -13.98 -12.78
C PHE A 197 -12.78 -15.48 -12.54
N PRO A 198 -13.27 -16.37 -13.42
CA PRO A 198 -13.31 -17.82 -13.16
C PRO A 198 -11.94 -18.48 -13.04
N ASP A 199 -10.89 -17.89 -13.61
CA ASP A 199 -9.52 -18.42 -13.61
C ASP A 199 -8.52 -17.55 -12.83
N TYR A 200 -9.03 -16.49 -12.17
CA TYR A 200 -8.17 -15.59 -11.42
C TYR A 200 -7.63 -16.26 -10.17
N THR A 201 -6.35 -16.60 -10.27
CA THR A 201 -5.52 -17.17 -9.22
C THR A 201 -4.57 -16.10 -8.70
N ALA A 202 -4.82 -15.59 -7.51
CA ALA A 202 -3.89 -14.69 -6.84
C ALA A 202 -2.99 -15.49 -5.89
N ALA A 203 -1.69 -15.22 -5.95
CA ALA A 203 -0.73 -15.69 -4.97
C ALA A 203 -0.54 -14.61 -3.91
N PHE A 204 -0.93 -14.89 -2.67
CA PHE A 204 -0.69 -13.99 -1.53
C PHE A 204 -0.07 -14.78 -0.38
N TYR A 205 1.11 -14.35 0.12
CA TYR A 205 1.92 -15.09 1.10
C TYR A 205 2.15 -16.58 0.74
N GLY A 206 2.35 -16.89 -0.55
CA GLY A 206 2.62 -18.26 -1.01
C GLY A 206 1.40 -19.19 -1.05
N ARG A 207 0.19 -18.67 -0.81
CA ARG A 207 -1.07 -19.41 -0.97
C ARG A 207 -1.74 -19.02 -2.30
N TYR A 208 -2.07 -20.02 -3.11
CA TYR A 208 -2.86 -19.86 -4.33
C TYR A 208 -4.35 -20.07 -4.01
N ALA A 209 -5.20 -19.17 -4.50
CA ALA A 209 -6.64 -19.33 -4.40
C ALA A 209 -7.31 -18.84 -5.68
N THR A 210 -8.24 -19.64 -6.19
CA THR A 210 -9.07 -19.32 -7.35
C THR A 210 -10.31 -18.57 -6.89
N TYR A 211 -10.62 -17.42 -7.50
CA TYR A 211 -11.78 -16.61 -7.17
C TYR A 211 -13.08 -17.16 -7.76
N THR A 212 -13.63 -18.20 -7.14
CA THR A 212 -14.93 -18.77 -7.53
C THR A 212 -16.12 -18.18 -6.77
N ALA A 213 -15.89 -17.58 -5.60
CA ALA A 213 -16.93 -16.99 -4.77
C ALA A 213 -17.13 -15.48 -5.00
N ALA A 214 -18.31 -14.97 -4.66
CA ALA A 214 -18.62 -13.55 -4.71
C ALA A 214 -17.73 -12.76 -3.73
N SER A 215 -17.34 -11.55 -4.11
CA SER A 215 -16.51 -10.66 -3.28
C SER A 215 -17.08 -9.25 -3.25
N TYR A 216 -16.77 -8.50 -2.19
CA TYR A 216 -17.12 -7.09 -2.11
C TYR A 216 -16.09 -6.30 -1.32
N ASP A 217 -15.97 -5.01 -1.61
CA ASP A 217 -15.10 -4.10 -0.88
C ASP A 217 -15.70 -2.70 -0.90
N ARG A 218 -16.01 -2.18 0.28
CA ARG A 218 -16.63 -0.88 0.46
C ARG A 218 -15.77 -0.11 1.43
N TYR A 219 -15.25 1.02 0.99
CA TYR A 219 -14.36 1.86 1.78
C TYR A 219 -14.74 3.31 1.63
N ALA A 220 -14.74 4.06 2.72
CA ALA A 220 -14.94 5.49 2.70
C ALA A 220 -14.08 6.18 3.75
N THR A 221 -13.60 7.35 3.40
CA THR A 221 -12.96 8.29 4.32
C THR A 221 -13.67 9.63 4.30
N LEU A 222 -13.77 10.23 5.48
CA LEU A 222 -14.22 11.59 5.68
C LEU A 222 -13.13 12.31 6.47
N ASN A 223 -12.53 13.35 5.91
CA ASN A 223 -11.54 14.18 6.58
C ASN A 223 -12.15 15.57 6.84
N TRP A 224 -11.93 16.08 8.05
CA TRP A 224 -12.41 17.37 8.48
C TRP A 224 -11.28 18.19 9.11
N ASN A 225 -10.88 19.26 8.44
CA ASN A 225 -9.92 20.23 8.96
C ASN A 225 -10.66 21.21 9.87
N VAL A 226 -10.82 20.84 11.14
CA VAL A 226 -11.52 21.65 12.16
C VAL A 226 -10.83 22.99 12.35
N ARG A 227 -9.49 22.95 12.40
CA ARG A 227 -8.59 24.11 12.50
C ARG A 227 -7.31 23.84 11.68
N PRO A 228 -6.48 24.86 11.37
CA PRO A 228 -5.22 24.65 10.65
C PRO A 228 -4.26 23.66 11.32
N ASP A 229 -4.39 23.48 12.63
CA ASP A 229 -3.58 22.59 13.47
C ASP A 229 -4.31 21.30 13.87
N LEU A 230 -5.60 21.14 13.57
CA LEU A 230 -6.41 19.98 13.97
C LEU A 230 -7.24 19.46 12.79
N GLY A 231 -6.86 18.28 12.30
CA GLY A 231 -7.61 17.48 11.36
C GLY A 231 -8.19 16.23 12.03
N LEU A 232 -9.45 15.94 11.75
CA LEU A 232 -10.13 14.71 12.14
C LEU A 232 -10.41 13.86 10.91
N THR A 233 -10.37 12.54 11.08
CA THR A 233 -10.67 11.59 10.01
C THR A 233 -11.65 10.55 10.54
N LEU A 234 -12.56 10.08 9.69
CA LEU A 234 -13.37 8.90 9.93
C LEU A 234 -13.19 7.96 8.75
N SER A 235 -12.66 6.76 8.99
CA SER A 235 -12.46 5.74 7.97
C SER A 235 -13.36 4.55 8.25
N GLY A 236 -14.11 4.12 7.24
CA GLY A 236 -14.99 2.97 7.29
C GLY A 236 -14.65 1.97 6.21
N ARG A 237 -14.73 0.68 6.54
CA ARG A 237 -14.59 -0.40 5.58
C ARG A 237 -15.51 -1.57 5.90
N ASP A 238 -16.10 -2.16 4.87
CA ASP A 238 -16.79 -3.45 4.90
C ASP A 238 -16.37 -4.22 3.65
N ALA A 239 -15.58 -5.28 3.84
CA ALA A 239 -15.00 -6.04 2.75
C ALA A 239 -15.03 -7.54 3.04
N TYR A 240 -15.24 -8.32 2.00
CA TYR A 240 -15.10 -9.76 2.00
C TYR A 240 -14.33 -10.19 0.75
N ASP A 241 -13.26 -10.93 0.98
CA ASP A 241 -12.46 -11.54 -0.06
C ASP A 241 -12.36 -13.05 0.25
N PRO A 242 -12.74 -13.92 -0.70
CA PRO A 242 -12.62 -15.38 -0.56
C PRO A 242 -11.21 -15.84 -0.19
N ILE A 243 -10.16 -15.09 -0.59
CA ILE A 243 -8.77 -15.42 -0.28
C ILE A 243 -8.45 -15.26 1.21
N TYR A 244 -8.93 -14.17 1.83
CA TYR A 244 -8.68 -13.94 3.25
C TYR A 244 -9.58 -14.80 4.14
N GLY A 245 -10.74 -15.24 3.61
CA GLY A 245 -11.71 -16.09 4.31
C GLY A 245 -12.40 -15.42 5.51
N GLN A 246 -11.90 -14.29 5.98
CA GLN A 246 -12.45 -13.50 7.07
C GLN A 246 -12.86 -12.10 6.56
N PRO A 247 -14.09 -11.64 6.87
CA PRO A 247 -14.52 -10.29 6.50
C PRO A 247 -13.75 -9.24 7.31
N ILE A 248 -13.46 -8.11 6.68
CA ILE A 248 -12.89 -6.92 7.32
C ILE A 248 -14.03 -5.92 7.49
N ARG A 249 -14.33 -5.56 8.73
CA ARG A 249 -15.36 -4.57 9.03
C ARG A 249 -14.91 -3.62 10.13
N PHE A 250 -14.87 -2.33 9.84
CA PHE A 250 -14.60 -1.31 10.85
C PHE A 250 -15.18 0.04 10.46
N VAL A 251 -15.42 0.86 11.49
CA VAL A 251 -15.55 2.31 11.38
C VAL A 251 -14.67 2.88 12.49
N LYS A 252 -13.60 3.57 12.11
CA LYS A 252 -12.55 4.00 13.04
C LYS A 252 -12.23 5.48 12.83
N PRO A 253 -12.20 6.28 13.90
CA PRO A 253 -11.74 7.66 13.82
C PRO A 253 -10.23 7.72 13.65
N GLY A 254 -9.75 8.87 13.22
CA GLY A 254 -8.35 9.24 13.18
C GLY A 254 -8.22 10.74 13.45
N PHE A 255 -7.00 11.19 13.74
CA PHE A 255 -6.72 12.60 13.94
C PHE A 255 -5.28 12.94 13.54
N SER A 256 -5.07 14.21 13.24
CA SER A 256 -3.78 14.86 13.15
C SER A 256 -3.88 16.18 13.92
N TRP A 257 -2.99 16.40 14.88
CA TRP A 257 -3.05 17.54 15.78
C TRP A 257 -1.67 18.12 16.02
N ARG A 258 -1.54 19.44 15.86
CA ARG A 258 -0.32 20.21 16.09
C ARG A 258 -0.58 21.32 17.10
N PRO A 259 -0.79 20.99 18.40
CA PRO A 259 -1.11 21.99 19.41
C PRO A 259 -0.08 23.11 19.51
N TYR A 260 1.18 22.80 19.18
CA TYR A 260 2.28 23.75 19.12
C TYR A 260 3.12 23.46 17.87
N ALA A 261 3.88 24.44 17.38
CA ALA A 261 4.78 24.25 16.24
C ALA A 261 5.84 23.15 16.50
N SER A 262 6.17 22.92 17.78
CA SER A 262 7.11 21.89 18.22
C SER A 262 6.48 20.53 18.49
N LEU A 263 5.15 20.38 18.52
CA LEU A 263 4.50 19.11 18.89
C LEU A 263 3.46 18.72 17.85
N GLY A 264 3.63 17.55 17.27
CA GLY A 264 2.68 16.91 16.36
C GLY A 264 2.27 15.55 16.88
N LEU A 265 0.98 15.25 16.80
CA LEU A 265 0.36 14.00 17.21
C LEU A 265 -0.54 13.52 16.07
N SER A 266 -0.54 12.23 15.78
CA SER A 266 -1.51 11.66 14.85
C SER A 266 -1.80 10.20 15.14
N ALA A 267 -3.02 9.81 14.83
CA ALA A 267 -3.45 8.41 14.84
C ALA A 267 -4.36 8.19 13.65
N GLN A 268 -4.05 7.22 12.80
CA GLN A 268 -4.85 6.92 11.62
C GLN A 268 -4.97 5.41 11.43
N PRO A 269 -6.20 4.86 11.26
CA PRO A 269 -6.35 3.47 10.87
C PRO A 269 -5.87 3.28 9.42
N ASP A 270 -5.13 2.21 9.19
CA ASP A 270 -4.82 1.73 7.85
C ASP A 270 -6.04 1.03 7.23
N TYR A 271 -5.84 0.54 6.01
CA TYR A 271 -6.87 -0.17 5.25
C TYR A 271 -7.41 -1.47 5.90
N PHE A 272 -6.67 -2.07 6.84
CA PHE A 272 -7.10 -3.23 7.63
C PHE A 272 -7.66 -2.82 9.01
N GLY A 273 -7.65 -1.52 9.31
CA GLY A 273 -8.08 -0.95 10.57
C GLY A 273 -7.00 -0.97 11.66
N ASN A 274 -5.75 -1.31 11.35
CA ASN A 274 -4.65 -1.20 12.30
C ASN A 274 -4.24 0.26 12.42
N TYR A 275 -4.08 0.75 13.65
CA TYR A 275 -3.68 2.14 13.84
C TYR A 275 -2.18 2.32 13.62
N ALA A 276 -1.84 3.35 12.83
CA ALA A 276 -0.54 4.00 12.85
C ALA A 276 -0.61 5.18 13.83
N TRP A 277 0.09 5.05 14.95
CA TRP A 277 0.27 6.11 15.93
C TRP A 277 1.59 6.82 15.67
N ASN A 278 1.58 8.14 15.77
CA ASN A 278 2.79 8.95 15.69
C ASN A 278 2.71 10.14 16.64
N ALA A 279 3.84 10.43 17.29
CA ALA A 279 4.10 11.68 17.95
C ALA A 279 5.47 12.19 17.53
N SER A 280 5.57 13.48 17.23
CA SER A 280 6.82 14.18 16.91
C SER A 280 6.94 15.39 17.79
N TRP A 281 8.05 15.53 18.49
CA TRP A 281 8.31 16.64 19.39
C TRP A 281 9.69 17.25 19.12
N LEU A 282 9.75 18.59 19.06
CA LEU A 282 10.95 19.38 18.88
C LEU A 282 11.20 20.19 20.17
N PRO A 283 11.75 19.59 21.23
CA PRO A 283 11.98 20.28 22.50
C PRO A 283 12.92 21.49 22.36
N GLY A 284 13.78 21.49 21.34
CA GLY A 284 14.66 22.59 20.98
C GLY A 284 15.00 22.58 19.48
N ALA A 285 15.74 23.59 19.01
CA ALA A 285 16.10 23.71 17.59
C ALA A 285 17.00 22.58 17.08
N HIS A 286 17.68 21.87 17.99
CA HIS A 286 18.64 20.82 17.67
C HIS A 286 18.11 19.42 17.99
N ASP A 287 16.96 19.31 18.65
CA ASP A 287 16.46 18.06 19.18
C ASP A 287 15.13 17.67 18.54
N GLN A 288 15.03 16.40 18.14
CA GLN A 288 13.81 15.80 17.62
C GLN A 288 13.56 14.48 18.34
N VAL A 289 12.40 14.37 18.99
CA VAL A 289 11.89 13.13 19.56
C VAL A 289 10.75 12.63 18.69
N SER A 290 10.75 11.35 18.33
CA SER A 290 9.64 10.71 17.64
C SER A 290 9.23 9.42 18.34
N LEU A 291 7.93 9.24 18.51
CA LEU A 291 7.31 8.01 18.96
C LEU A 291 6.40 7.50 17.86
N SER A 292 6.45 6.22 17.55
CA SER A 292 5.53 5.63 16.57
C SER A 292 5.14 4.22 16.96
N SER A 293 3.95 3.80 16.55
CA SER A 293 3.51 2.42 16.69
C SER A 293 2.65 2.03 15.50
N TYR A 294 3.00 0.95 14.82
CA TYR A 294 2.27 0.44 13.67
C TYR A 294 2.49 -1.05 13.50
N SER A 295 1.42 -1.81 13.21
CA SER A 295 1.49 -3.23 12.87
C SER A 295 2.31 -4.09 13.86
N GLY A 296 2.17 -3.82 15.16
CA GLY A 296 2.88 -4.57 16.21
C GLY A 296 4.35 -4.15 16.42
N VAL A 297 4.81 -3.09 15.75
CA VAL A 297 6.12 -2.49 15.95
C VAL A 297 5.96 -1.13 16.60
N SER A 298 6.61 -0.92 17.73
CA SER A 298 6.64 0.36 18.44
C SER A 298 8.07 0.90 18.48
N GLN A 299 8.26 2.18 18.18
CA GLN A 299 9.56 2.81 18.16
C GLN A 299 9.55 4.14 18.92
N ALA A 300 10.59 4.36 19.72
CA ALA A 300 10.97 5.66 20.26
C ALA A 300 12.32 6.05 19.69
N GLN A 301 12.47 7.30 19.26
CA GLN A 301 13.70 7.82 18.67
C GLN A 301 13.94 9.24 19.17
N TRP A 302 15.20 9.55 19.44
CA TRP A 302 15.68 10.89 19.71
C TRP A 302 16.85 11.16 18.76
N GLN A 303 16.84 12.34 18.15
CA GLN A 303 17.89 12.83 17.28
C GLN A 303 18.34 14.20 17.78
N HIS A 304 19.65 14.39 17.85
CA HIS A 304 20.29 15.66 18.16
C HIS A 304 21.18 16.09 17.00
N SER A 305 21.07 17.33 16.55
CA SER A 305 21.91 17.93 15.50
C SER A 305 22.87 18.93 16.13
N PHE A 306 24.16 18.69 16.01
CA PHE A 306 25.19 19.60 16.50
C PHE A 306 25.45 20.72 15.47
N SER A 307 25.86 21.90 15.94
CA SER A 307 26.20 23.06 15.09
C SER A 307 27.24 22.75 14.01
N ASP A 308 28.14 21.83 14.30
CA ASP A 308 29.31 21.55 13.47
C ASP A 308 29.01 20.56 12.33
N GLY A 309 27.72 20.21 12.14
CA GLY A 309 27.25 19.32 11.08
C GLY A 309 27.29 17.83 11.45
N TYR A 310 27.46 17.51 12.74
CA TYR A 310 27.29 16.16 13.27
C TYR A 310 25.85 15.94 13.74
N SER A 311 25.41 14.69 13.81
CA SER A 311 24.14 14.34 14.41
C SER A 311 24.22 13.01 15.14
N THR A 312 23.61 12.92 16.32
CA THR A 312 23.42 11.67 17.05
C THR A 312 21.96 11.24 16.95
N THR A 313 21.73 9.95 16.76
CA THR A 313 20.41 9.33 16.80
C THR A 313 20.42 8.17 17.78
N LEU A 314 19.53 8.20 18.77
CA LEU A 314 19.24 7.07 19.63
C LEU A 314 17.84 6.55 19.29
N ALA A 315 17.67 5.24 19.16
CA ALA A 315 16.34 4.67 18.99
C ALA A 315 16.17 3.34 19.72
N ALA A 316 14.96 3.11 20.21
CA ALA A 316 14.49 1.86 20.78
C ALA A 316 13.29 1.37 19.96
N THR A 317 13.39 0.18 19.36
CA THR A 317 12.35 -0.44 18.54
C THR A 317 11.95 -1.77 19.16
N HIS A 318 10.68 -1.90 19.52
CA HIS A 318 10.08 -3.15 19.97
C HIS A 318 9.26 -3.77 18.83
N ASP A 319 9.51 -5.04 18.56
CA ASP A 319 8.80 -5.83 17.57
C ASP A 319 8.38 -7.15 18.23
N GLY A 320 7.15 -7.63 17.97
CA GLY A 320 6.61 -8.83 18.60
C GLY A 320 7.41 -10.12 18.32
N TYR A 321 8.14 -10.18 17.21
CA TYR A 321 8.98 -11.32 16.82
C TYR A 321 10.44 -11.13 17.21
N LEU A 322 10.99 -9.92 17.00
CA LEU A 322 12.41 -9.63 17.16
C LEU A 322 12.76 -9.04 18.54
N GLY A 323 11.76 -8.81 19.39
CA GLY A 323 11.94 -8.21 20.71
C GLY A 323 12.37 -6.74 20.64
N THR A 324 12.89 -6.24 21.75
CA THR A 324 13.38 -4.85 21.84
C THR A 324 14.82 -4.75 21.36
N ARG A 325 15.07 -3.78 20.48
CA ARG A 325 16.36 -3.44 19.90
C ARG A 325 16.66 -1.97 20.14
N TYR A 326 17.89 -1.67 20.45
CA TYR A 326 18.41 -0.33 20.67
C TYR A 326 19.45 -0.03 19.61
N SER A 327 19.47 1.21 19.15
CA SER A 327 20.46 1.73 18.22
C SER A 327 20.97 3.07 18.70
N ALA A 328 22.28 3.27 18.56
CA ALA A 328 22.93 4.56 18.73
C ALA A 328 23.77 4.81 17.49
N LEU A 329 23.46 5.87 16.76
CA LEU A 329 24.15 6.26 15.53
C LEU A 329 24.75 7.64 15.72
N LEU A 330 25.97 7.81 15.25
CA LEU A 330 26.64 9.10 15.12
C LEU A 330 26.97 9.30 13.65
N SER A 331 26.50 10.40 13.08
CA SER A 331 26.73 10.74 11.67
C SER A 331 27.37 12.11 11.56
N GLY A 332 28.16 12.32 10.51
CA GLY A 332 28.77 13.61 10.25
C GLY A 332 29.31 13.73 8.84
N MET A 333 29.82 14.92 8.54
CA MET A 333 30.54 15.20 7.32
C MET A 333 31.89 15.80 7.68
N TRP A 334 32.97 15.16 7.26
CA TRP A 334 34.29 15.79 7.31
C TRP A 334 34.41 16.79 6.17
N ARG A 335 34.48 18.08 6.54
CA ARG A 335 34.59 19.19 5.59
C ARG A 335 36.06 19.42 5.23
N GLY A 336 36.54 18.66 4.25
CA GLY A 336 37.84 18.87 3.59
C GLY A 336 37.67 19.16 2.10
N PRO A 337 38.76 19.27 1.32
CA PRO A 337 38.70 19.46 -0.14
C PRO A 337 37.99 18.30 -0.87
N ARG A 338 37.83 17.16 -0.20
CA ARG A 338 36.92 16.08 -0.59
C ARG A 338 36.00 15.77 0.60
N PRO A 339 34.74 16.24 0.60
CA PRO A 339 33.85 16.00 1.73
C PRO A 339 33.53 14.51 1.85
N VAL A 340 33.67 13.96 3.06
CA VAL A 340 33.35 12.56 3.35
C VAL A 340 32.20 12.52 4.34
N LEU A 341 31.08 11.94 3.93
CA LEU A 341 29.96 11.57 4.80
C LEU A 341 30.29 10.25 5.51
N TRP A 342 30.10 10.22 6.81
CA TRP A 342 30.32 9.02 7.62
C TRP A 342 29.19 8.81 8.60
N THR A 343 28.94 7.54 8.93
CA THR A 343 28.02 7.11 9.97
C THR A 343 28.66 5.94 10.71
N ALA A 344 28.74 6.05 12.04
CA ALA A 344 29.15 4.97 12.93
C ALA A 344 27.96 4.61 13.84
N GLY A 345 27.82 3.34 14.20
CA GLY A 345 26.65 2.90 14.95
C GLY A 345 26.90 1.70 15.85
N LEU A 346 26.16 1.67 16.96
CA LEU A 346 26.01 0.53 17.85
C LEU A 346 24.58 0.02 17.77
N LEU A 347 24.43 -1.30 17.68
CA LEU A 347 23.14 -1.98 17.66
C LEU A 347 23.14 -3.04 18.75
N GLN A 348 22.13 -3.02 19.62
CA GLN A 348 21.94 -4.00 20.68
C GLN A 348 20.53 -4.59 20.58
N GLY A 349 20.39 -5.90 20.52
CA GLY A 349 19.08 -6.55 20.45
C GLY A 349 19.08 -7.90 21.16
N ALA A 350 17.97 -8.22 21.81
CA ALA A 350 17.72 -9.58 22.29
C ALA A 350 17.00 -10.35 21.17
N VAL A 351 17.70 -11.26 20.50
CA VAL A 351 17.05 -12.18 19.55
C VAL A 351 16.25 -13.19 20.36
N VAL A 352 14.93 -13.23 20.20
CA VAL A 352 14.16 -14.42 20.57
C VAL A 352 14.40 -15.44 19.47
N SER A 353 15.41 -16.28 19.64
CA SER A 353 15.64 -17.40 18.74
C SER A 353 14.52 -18.42 18.94
N VAL A 354 13.55 -18.46 18.04
CA VAL A 354 12.69 -19.64 17.89
C VAL A 354 13.54 -20.70 17.20
N ILE A 355 14.25 -21.51 17.97
CA ILE A 355 14.91 -22.70 17.45
C ILE A 355 13.81 -23.74 17.23
N CYS A 356 13.28 -23.80 16.01
CA CYS A 356 12.57 -24.97 15.55
C CYS A 356 13.62 -26.07 15.30
N TRP A 357 13.72 -27.02 16.22
CA TRP A 357 14.37 -28.29 15.92
C TRP A 357 13.51 -29.02 14.90
N MET A 358 13.92 -29.00 13.63
CA MET A 358 13.51 -30.04 12.70
C MET A 358 14.41 -31.26 12.96
N PRO A 359 13.87 -32.39 13.45
CA PRO A 359 14.59 -33.64 13.29
C PRO A 359 14.64 -33.93 11.79
N ARG A 360 15.84 -34.21 11.25
CA ARG A 360 16.00 -34.75 9.89
C ARG A 360 15.03 -35.91 9.70
N SER A 361 13.99 -35.71 8.90
CA SER A 361 13.09 -36.79 8.49
C SER A 361 13.68 -37.51 7.28
N ARG A 362 14.08 -38.77 7.48
CA ARG A 362 13.66 -39.80 6.53
C ARG A 362 12.22 -40.15 6.89
N PRO A 363 11.29 -40.30 5.93
CA PRO A 363 9.90 -40.58 6.25
C PRO A 363 9.73 -42.04 6.67
N CYS A 364 9.20 -42.28 7.87
CA CYS A 364 8.51 -43.55 8.20
C CYS A 364 7.00 -43.32 8.00
N PRO A 365 6.29 -44.18 7.26
CA PRO A 365 4.83 -44.09 7.14
C PRO A 365 4.16 -44.56 8.44
N GLY A 366 3.27 -43.74 9.02
CA GLY A 366 2.29 -44.22 10.00
C GLY A 366 2.43 -43.80 11.47
N CYS A 367 2.74 -42.54 11.79
CA CYS A 367 2.59 -42.04 13.17
C CYS A 367 2.03 -40.61 13.24
N PRO A 368 0.94 -40.34 13.99
CA PRO A 368 0.39 -39.00 14.17
C PRO A 368 0.82 -38.45 15.54
N ARG A 369 1.80 -37.53 15.60
CA ARG A 369 2.01 -36.72 16.83
C ARG A 369 2.41 -35.27 16.55
N THR A 370 1.79 -34.42 17.35
CA THR A 370 1.81 -32.95 17.42
C THR A 370 3.17 -32.40 17.87
N CYS A 371 3.62 -31.32 17.22
CA CYS A 371 4.80 -30.56 17.64
C CYS A 371 4.46 -29.61 18.81
N ARG A 372 5.28 -29.57 19.87
CA ARG A 372 5.29 -28.48 20.87
C ARG A 372 6.55 -27.64 20.69
N CYS A 373 6.39 -26.34 20.46
CA CYS A 373 7.48 -25.38 20.58
C CYS A 373 7.73 -25.08 22.06
N LYS A 374 9.01 -25.02 22.47
CA LYS A 374 9.41 -24.59 23.82
C LYS A 374 10.24 -23.31 23.68
N THR A 375 9.79 -22.23 24.29
CA THR A 375 10.51 -20.95 24.37
C THR A 375 11.58 -21.05 25.45
N THR A 376 12.85 -20.88 25.10
CA THR A 376 13.94 -20.71 26.06
C THR A 376 14.65 -19.38 25.82
N ARG A 377 14.82 -18.59 26.88
CA ARG A 377 15.68 -17.39 26.87
C ARG A 377 17.13 -17.84 26.91
N SER A 378 17.95 -17.46 25.94
CA SER A 378 19.41 -17.58 26.02
C SER A 378 20.07 -16.25 25.68
N THR A 379 21.11 -15.91 26.45
CA THR A 379 22.03 -14.79 26.21
C THR A 379 23.10 -15.20 25.18
N PRO A 380 23.57 -14.29 24.30
CA PRO A 380 24.45 -14.68 23.22
C PRO A 380 25.89 -14.87 23.72
N ARG A 381 26.45 -16.07 23.52
CA ARG A 381 27.90 -16.26 23.39
C ARG A 381 28.22 -16.39 21.91
N PHE A 382 29.19 -15.60 21.44
CA PHE A 382 29.77 -15.68 20.11
C PHE A 382 30.16 -17.13 19.77
N ARG A 383 29.73 -17.63 18.62
CA ARG A 383 30.40 -18.75 17.94
C ARG A 383 30.60 -18.44 16.47
N ALA A 384 31.85 -18.64 16.07
CA ALA A 384 32.39 -18.43 14.75
C ALA A 384 31.78 -19.37 13.69
N LEU A 385 31.84 -18.89 12.45
CA LEU A 385 31.50 -19.58 11.21
C LEU A 385 32.15 -20.98 11.12
N ALA A 386 31.37 -21.97 10.73
CA ALA A 386 31.87 -23.20 10.13
C ALA A 386 31.08 -23.45 8.84
N GLY A 387 31.75 -23.27 7.70
CA GLY A 387 31.25 -23.71 6.40
C GLY A 387 31.40 -25.23 6.25
N CYS A 388 30.57 -25.83 5.40
CA CYS A 388 30.77 -27.20 4.92
C CYS A 388 30.82 -27.21 3.40
N TRP A 389 31.89 -27.81 2.89
CA TRP A 389 32.11 -28.23 1.51
C TRP A 389 31.32 -29.49 1.17
N CYS A 390 30.94 -29.65 -0.10
CA CYS A 390 30.46 -30.89 -0.68
C CYS A 390 31.63 -31.67 -1.30
N SER A 391 31.64 -32.99 -1.12
CA SER A 391 32.38 -33.91 -1.98
C SER A 391 31.53 -35.16 -2.24
N SER A 392 31.28 -35.40 -3.54
CA SER A 392 30.75 -36.57 -4.25
C SER A 392 29.54 -37.30 -3.67
#